data_AF-A0A6J1VRN6-F1
#
_entry.id   AF-A0A6J1VRN6-F1
#
_cell.length_a   1.000
_cell.length_b   1.000
_cell.length_c   1.000
_cell.angle_alpha   90.00
_cell.angle_beta   90.00
_cell.angle_gamma   90.00
#
_symmetry.space_group_name_H-M   'P 1'
#
loop_
_entity.id
_entity.type
_entity.pdbx_description
1 polymer ?
#
loop_
_entity_poly.entity_id
_entity_poly.type
_entity_poly.pdbx_seq_one_letter_code
_entity_poly.pdbx_strand_id
1 'polypeptide(L)'
;MWCSNKKQCVDSNAYVASFPYGQCMEWHTVSSCPPENCSGYFTCSHCLEQPGCGWCTDPSNTGKGRCMEGSSRAPMKMPAASLPSTGKPYPDPILDVSLCQTENKYNWSFIQCPACQCNGHSKCVNESICEQCENLTTGKHCETCISGYYGDPTNGGTCQPCKCNGHASICNTNTGKCFCTTKGIKGEECQLCEVENRYQGNPLKGTCYYTLLIDYQFTFSLSQEDDRYYTAINFVATPEEQNRDLDMFINASKNFNLNITWSTSFAAGTQAGEEIPVVSKNQVKEYKDSFSNEKFDFRNNPNITFFVYVSNFTWPIKIQIAFSQHSNFMDLVQFFVTFFSCFLSLLLVAAVVWKIKQSCWASRRREQLLREMQQMASRPFASINVALETDEAPPDLIGGSIKMVPKPIALEPCFGNKAAVLSVFVRLPRGLGGIPPPGQSGLAVASALVDISQQLPITYKDKSGGVRNRKQQPPAQPGTCI
;
A
#
# COMPACT_ATOMS: atom_id res chain seq x y z
N MET A 1 -13.43 66.36 -30.23
CA MET A 1 -12.72 65.42 -29.33
C MET A 1 -13.63 64.25 -29.01
N TRP A 2 -13.13 63.01 -29.04
CA TRP A 2 -13.85 61.83 -28.55
C TRP A 2 -13.56 61.68 -27.07
N CYS A 3 -14.59 61.44 -26.25
CA CYS A 3 -14.47 61.23 -24.82
C CYS A 3 -14.73 59.75 -24.48
N SER A 4 -13.68 58.97 -24.19
CA SER A 4 -13.76 57.51 -24.07
C SER A 4 -14.67 57.08 -22.91
N ASN A 5 -14.51 57.71 -21.74
CA ASN A 5 -15.29 57.37 -20.54
C ASN A 5 -16.76 57.84 -20.60
N LYS A 6 -17.10 58.74 -21.53
CA LYS A 6 -18.48 59.18 -21.76
C LYS A 6 -19.06 58.65 -23.07
N LYS A 7 -18.28 57.89 -23.85
CA LYS A 7 -18.66 57.32 -25.16
C LYS A 7 -19.35 58.33 -26.08
N GLN A 8 -18.84 59.57 -26.14
CA GLN A 8 -19.43 60.62 -26.96
C GLN A 8 -18.38 61.56 -27.58
N CYS A 9 -18.70 62.08 -28.77
CA CYS A 9 -17.95 63.19 -29.36
C CYS A 9 -18.38 64.51 -28.72
N VAL A 10 -17.40 65.32 -28.31
CA VAL A 10 -17.59 66.67 -27.78
C VAL A 10 -16.83 67.66 -28.66
N ASP A 11 -17.45 68.79 -28.97
CA ASP A 11 -16.77 69.89 -29.65
C ASP A 11 -15.67 70.44 -28.74
N SER A 12 -14.46 70.64 -29.26
CA SER A 12 -13.34 71.11 -28.44
C SER A 12 -13.60 72.47 -27.80
N ASN A 13 -14.35 73.34 -28.48
CA ASN A 13 -14.73 74.66 -27.98
C ASN A 13 -15.87 74.60 -26.98
N ALA A 14 -16.65 73.51 -26.98
CA ALA A 14 -17.74 73.28 -26.03
C ALA A 14 -17.33 72.45 -24.80
N TYR A 15 -16.09 71.94 -24.75
CA TYR A 15 -15.64 71.04 -23.68
C TYR A 15 -15.93 71.55 -22.27
N VAL A 16 -15.53 72.79 -21.97
CA VAL A 16 -15.71 73.41 -20.66
C VAL A 16 -17.20 73.54 -20.30
N ALA A 17 -18.06 73.76 -21.30
CA ALA A 17 -19.51 73.86 -21.09
C ALA A 17 -20.18 72.49 -20.97
N SER A 18 -19.71 71.48 -21.72
CA SER A 18 -20.25 70.11 -21.70
C SER A 18 -19.78 69.30 -20.50
N PHE A 19 -18.58 69.58 -19.99
CA PHE A 19 -17.98 68.90 -18.85
C PHE A 19 -17.43 69.89 -17.80
N PRO A 20 -18.30 70.69 -17.16
CA PRO A 20 -17.88 71.74 -16.23
C PRO A 20 -17.14 71.19 -14.99
N TYR A 21 -17.29 69.90 -14.70
CA TYR A 21 -16.63 69.21 -13.59
C TYR A 21 -15.55 68.23 -14.06
N GLY A 22 -15.07 68.35 -15.30
CA GLY A 22 -14.04 67.46 -15.84
C GLY A 22 -14.51 66.01 -15.96
N GLN A 23 -15.79 65.79 -16.29
CA GLN A 23 -16.33 64.43 -16.36
C GLN A 23 -15.80 63.61 -17.56
N CYS A 24 -15.00 64.21 -18.44
CA CYS A 24 -14.26 63.51 -19.47
C CYS A 24 -12.80 63.36 -19.03
N MET A 25 -12.41 62.14 -18.65
CA MET A 25 -11.09 61.90 -18.07
C MET A 25 -10.05 61.45 -19.10
N GLU A 26 -10.52 61.04 -20.29
CA GLU A 26 -9.68 60.58 -21.38
C GLU A 26 -10.31 61.01 -22.71
N TRP A 27 -9.53 61.72 -23.54
CA TRP A 27 -10.01 62.21 -24.82
C TRP A 27 -9.00 62.03 -25.95
N HIS A 28 -9.54 61.72 -27.12
CA HIS A 28 -8.78 61.64 -28.37
C HIS A 28 -9.17 62.80 -29.30
N THR A 29 -8.16 63.37 -29.95
CA THR A 29 -8.29 64.41 -30.99
C THR A 29 -7.95 63.80 -32.34
N VAL A 30 -8.29 64.50 -33.43
CA VAL A 30 -8.04 64.01 -34.80
C VAL A 30 -6.55 63.69 -35.03
N SER A 31 -5.63 64.40 -34.38
CA SER A 31 -4.19 64.17 -34.46
C SER A 31 -3.65 63.08 -33.51
N SER A 32 -4.46 62.59 -32.57
CA SER A 32 -4.09 61.58 -31.57
C SER A 32 -4.94 60.31 -31.64
N CYS A 33 -5.83 60.20 -32.62
CA CYS A 33 -6.48 58.94 -33.01
C CYS A 33 -5.49 58.15 -33.88
N PRO A 34 -5.12 56.91 -33.51
CA PRO A 34 -4.42 56.03 -34.43
C PRO A 34 -5.29 55.80 -35.67
N PRO A 35 -4.71 55.50 -36.84
CA PRO A 35 -5.47 54.84 -37.90
C PRO A 35 -5.84 53.44 -37.40
N GLU A 36 -7.03 53.31 -36.82
CA GLU A 36 -7.55 52.03 -36.38
C GLU A 36 -8.16 51.29 -37.57
N ASN A 37 -7.83 50.01 -37.68
CA ASN A 37 -8.44 49.13 -38.66
C ASN A 37 -9.77 48.63 -38.10
N CYS A 38 -10.85 49.39 -38.30
CA CYS A 38 -12.17 49.06 -37.77
C CYS A 38 -12.68 47.72 -38.28
N SER A 39 -12.25 47.30 -39.48
CA SER A 39 -12.66 46.02 -40.07
C SER A 39 -12.24 44.78 -39.28
N GLY A 40 -11.30 44.90 -38.33
CA GLY A 40 -10.88 43.80 -37.47
C GLY A 40 -11.86 43.44 -36.35
N TYR A 41 -12.91 44.24 -36.12
CA TYR A 41 -13.88 44.01 -35.06
C TYR A 41 -15.17 43.41 -35.61
N PHE A 42 -15.49 42.20 -35.15
CA PHE A 42 -16.63 41.42 -35.63
C PHE A 42 -17.91 41.61 -34.83
N THR A 43 -17.90 42.31 -33.70
CA THR A 43 -19.11 42.58 -32.92
C THR A 43 -19.35 44.09 -32.81
N CYS A 44 -20.62 44.50 -32.78
CA CYS A 44 -20.95 45.92 -32.64
C CYS A 44 -20.40 46.50 -31.33
N SER A 45 -20.48 45.75 -30.22
CA SER A 45 -19.98 46.19 -28.93
C SER A 45 -18.49 46.53 -28.97
N HIS A 46 -17.65 45.64 -29.51
CA HIS A 46 -16.22 45.90 -29.64
C HIS A 46 -15.93 47.03 -30.64
N CYS A 47 -16.70 47.09 -31.73
CA CYS A 47 -16.58 48.13 -32.74
C CYS A 47 -16.81 49.53 -32.15
N LEU A 48 -17.87 49.74 -31.37
CA LEU A 48 -18.22 51.07 -30.83
C LEU A 48 -17.39 51.48 -29.60
N GLU A 49 -16.60 50.56 -29.05
CA GLU A 49 -15.58 50.91 -28.05
C GLU A 49 -14.37 51.60 -28.68
N GLN A 50 -14.16 51.39 -29.97
CA GLN A 50 -13.03 51.94 -30.70
C GLN A 50 -13.30 53.37 -31.17
N PRO A 51 -12.39 54.33 -30.89
CA PRO A 51 -12.56 55.71 -31.31
C PRO A 51 -12.50 55.85 -32.83
N GLY A 52 -13.59 56.34 -33.43
CA GLY A 52 -13.64 56.56 -34.88
C GLY A 52 -14.11 55.34 -35.68
N CYS A 53 -14.56 54.29 -35.00
CA CYS A 53 -15.26 53.17 -35.62
C CYS A 53 -16.77 53.28 -35.42
N GLY A 54 -17.54 52.78 -36.38
CA GLY A 54 -18.97 52.61 -36.28
C GLY A 54 -19.44 51.34 -36.96
N TRP A 55 -20.64 50.90 -36.57
CA TRP A 55 -21.24 49.66 -37.01
C TRP A 55 -22.26 49.91 -38.11
N CYS A 56 -22.06 49.24 -39.24
CA CYS A 56 -23.00 49.23 -40.35
C CYS A 56 -23.83 47.96 -40.34
N THR A 57 -25.13 48.08 -40.11
CA THR A 57 -26.02 46.92 -39.93
C THR A 57 -26.52 46.37 -41.26
N ASP A 58 -26.42 45.05 -41.41
CA ASP A 58 -26.96 44.33 -42.55
C ASP A 58 -28.50 44.32 -42.53
N PRO A 59 -29.19 44.44 -43.69
CA PRO A 59 -30.65 44.50 -43.76
C PRO A 59 -31.38 43.22 -43.35
N SER A 60 -30.69 42.10 -43.14
CA SER A 60 -31.32 40.79 -42.87
C SER A 60 -32.10 40.70 -41.54
N ASN A 61 -32.03 41.72 -40.67
CA ASN A 61 -32.63 41.71 -39.33
C ASN A 61 -32.17 40.52 -38.48
N THR A 62 -30.89 40.17 -38.61
CA THR A 62 -30.25 39.09 -37.85
C THR A 62 -29.14 39.60 -36.91
N GLY A 63 -28.89 40.91 -36.93
CA GLY A 63 -27.82 41.55 -36.16
C GLY A 63 -26.44 41.46 -36.80
N LYS A 64 -26.30 40.88 -38.01
CA LYS A 64 -25.05 40.97 -38.79
C LYS A 64 -24.73 42.42 -39.15
N GLY A 65 -23.46 42.70 -39.35
CA GLY A 65 -22.99 44.00 -39.81
C GLY A 65 -21.50 44.03 -40.09
N ARG A 66 -20.99 45.23 -40.34
CA ARG A 66 -19.57 45.48 -40.58
C ARG A 66 -19.11 46.66 -39.76
N CYS A 67 -18.01 46.50 -39.04
CA CYS A 67 -17.34 47.61 -38.39
C CYS A 67 -16.50 48.37 -39.42
N MET A 68 -16.67 49.68 -39.49
CA MET A 68 -16.02 50.55 -40.47
C MET A 68 -15.62 51.87 -39.82
N GLU A 69 -14.64 52.55 -40.40
CA GLU A 69 -14.22 53.88 -39.98
C GLU A 69 -15.36 54.88 -40.21
N GLY A 70 -15.55 55.81 -39.28
CA GLY A 70 -16.60 56.82 -39.40
C GLY A 70 -16.72 57.76 -38.22
N SER A 71 -17.82 58.51 -38.23
CA SER A 71 -18.19 59.44 -37.17
C SER A 71 -19.65 59.28 -36.78
N SER A 72 -20.12 60.06 -35.82
CA SER A 72 -21.54 60.15 -35.48
C SER A 72 -22.45 60.53 -36.66
N ARG A 73 -21.89 61.10 -37.73
CA ARG A 73 -22.65 61.51 -38.92
C ARG A 73 -22.76 60.39 -39.94
N ALA A 74 -21.65 59.76 -40.32
CA ALA A 74 -21.58 58.71 -41.35
C ALA A 74 -20.23 57.97 -41.37
N PRO A 75 -20.17 56.82 -42.09
CA PRO A 75 -18.90 56.21 -42.46
C PRO A 75 -17.97 57.21 -43.14
N MET A 76 -16.68 57.02 -42.93
CA MET A 76 -15.63 57.85 -43.49
C MET A 76 -14.67 57.00 -44.31
N LYS A 77 -14.19 57.57 -45.41
CA LYS A 77 -13.10 57.00 -46.19
C LYS A 77 -11.88 57.89 -46.10
N MET A 78 -10.73 57.30 -45.80
CA MET A 78 -9.46 57.99 -45.95
C MET A 78 -9.13 58.11 -47.45
N PRO A 79 -8.84 59.32 -47.96
CA PRO A 79 -8.33 59.47 -49.32
C PRO A 79 -7.05 58.64 -49.49
N ALA A 80 -6.93 57.91 -50.61
CA ALA A 80 -5.64 57.32 -50.98
C ALA A 80 -4.60 58.44 -51.04
N ALA A 81 -3.44 58.24 -50.41
CA ALA A 81 -2.41 59.26 -50.26
C ALA A 81 -2.04 59.91 -51.61
N SER A 82 -2.70 61.01 -51.95
CA SER A 82 -2.27 61.92 -53.00
C SER A 82 -1.31 62.92 -52.37
N LEU A 83 -0.20 63.19 -53.07
CA LEU A 83 0.87 64.12 -52.70
C LEU A 83 0.41 65.34 -51.88
N PRO A 84 1.20 65.78 -50.87
CA PRO A 84 0.84 66.91 -50.03
C PRO A 84 0.93 68.22 -50.83
N SER A 85 -0.19 68.72 -51.35
CA SER A 85 -0.26 70.04 -52.00
C SER A 85 -0.77 71.16 -51.08
N THR A 86 -1.01 70.88 -49.80
CA THR A 86 -1.34 71.89 -48.79
C THR A 86 -0.82 71.40 -47.45
N GLY A 87 -0.16 72.26 -46.68
CA GLY A 87 0.54 71.95 -45.42
C GLY A 87 -0.32 71.46 -44.24
N LYS A 88 -1.26 70.55 -44.47
CA LYS A 88 -1.91 69.73 -43.46
C LYS A 88 -1.18 68.37 -43.38
N PRO A 89 -0.75 67.90 -42.20
CA PRO A 89 -0.03 66.65 -42.05
C PRO A 89 -0.85 65.39 -42.40
N TYR A 90 -2.18 65.51 -42.51
CA TYR A 90 -3.10 64.41 -42.81
C TYR A 90 -4.21 64.88 -43.77
N PRO A 91 -4.63 64.07 -44.76
CA PRO A 91 -5.82 64.34 -45.56
C PRO A 91 -7.06 64.36 -44.65
N ASP A 92 -7.97 65.31 -44.85
CA ASP A 92 -9.23 65.34 -44.11
C ASP A 92 -10.09 64.12 -44.53
N PRO A 93 -10.65 63.34 -43.58
CA PRO A 93 -11.50 62.19 -43.90
C PRO A 93 -12.78 62.64 -44.60
N ILE A 94 -13.16 61.94 -45.67
CA ILE A 94 -14.34 62.25 -46.47
C ILE A 94 -15.51 61.39 -45.98
N LEU A 95 -16.63 62.04 -45.64
CA LEU A 95 -17.88 61.34 -45.30
C LEU A 95 -18.46 60.67 -46.56
N ASP A 96 -18.73 59.38 -46.48
CA ASP A 96 -19.32 58.61 -47.57
C ASP A 96 -20.49 57.78 -47.06
N VAL A 97 -21.68 58.37 -47.20
CA VAL A 97 -22.96 57.78 -46.76
C VAL A 97 -23.27 56.50 -47.55
N SER A 98 -22.79 56.38 -48.78
CA SER A 98 -23.09 55.25 -49.67
C SER A 98 -22.50 53.93 -49.19
N LEU A 99 -21.45 53.98 -48.34
CA LEU A 99 -20.78 52.78 -47.79
C LEU A 99 -21.68 51.94 -46.87
N CYS A 100 -22.71 52.55 -46.27
CA CYS A 100 -23.66 51.89 -45.37
C CYS A 100 -25.12 52.15 -45.76
N GLN A 101 -25.37 52.34 -47.05
CA GLN A 101 -26.70 52.60 -47.58
C GLN A 101 -27.26 51.32 -48.22
N THR A 102 -28.43 50.89 -47.77
CA THR A 102 -29.13 49.74 -48.37
C THR A 102 -30.55 50.16 -48.72
N GLU A 103 -30.87 50.17 -50.01
CA GLU A 103 -32.24 50.40 -50.54
C GLU A 103 -32.99 51.58 -49.87
N ASN A 104 -32.32 52.74 -49.73
CA ASN A 104 -32.84 53.97 -49.11
C ASN A 104 -33.04 53.95 -47.58
N LYS A 105 -32.52 52.94 -46.85
CA LYS A 105 -32.39 52.99 -45.39
C LYS A 105 -30.93 53.19 -44.97
N TYR A 106 -30.76 54.10 -44.00
CA TYR A 106 -29.47 54.45 -43.42
C TYR A 106 -29.28 53.68 -42.10
N ASN A 107 -28.40 52.67 -42.10
CA ASN A 107 -28.26 51.71 -41.00
C ASN A 107 -26.90 51.85 -40.27
N TRP A 108 -26.55 53.09 -39.93
CA TRP A 108 -25.29 53.43 -39.28
C TRP A 108 -25.45 53.66 -37.78
N SER A 109 -24.60 53.01 -36.99
CA SER A 109 -24.55 53.11 -35.53
C SER A 109 -23.15 53.55 -35.09
N PHE A 110 -23.04 54.59 -34.26
CA PHE A 110 -21.73 55.12 -33.81
C PHE A 110 -21.61 55.27 -32.29
N ILE A 111 -22.73 55.35 -31.58
CA ILE A 111 -22.75 55.51 -30.11
C ILE A 111 -23.45 54.32 -29.44
N GLN A 112 -24.51 53.83 -30.06
CA GLN A 112 -25.31 52.73 -29.54
C GLN A 112 -25.54 51.69 -30.62
N CYS A 113 -25.35 50.43 -30.23
CA CYS A 113 -25.61 49.31 -31.11
C CYS A 113 -27.09 49.19 -31.45
N PRO A 114 -27.40 48.65 -32.64
CA PRO A 114 -28.77 48.24 -32.98
C PRO A 114 -29.33 47.29 -31.91
N ALA A 115 -30.63 47.34 -31.69
CA ALA A 115 -31.31 46.47 -30.74
C ALA A 115 -31.16 44.98 -31.12
N CYS A 116 -31.17 44.70 -32.43
CA CYS A 116 -31.00 43.35 -32.96
C CYS A 116 -29.52 42.97 -33.05
N GLN A 117 -29.11 41.94 -32.29
CA GLN A 117 -27.72 41.45 -32.21
C GLN A 117 -27.69 39.92 -32.11
N CYS A 118 -28.34 39.18 -33.03
CA CYS A 118 -28.36 37.71 -33.01
C CYS A 118 -27.19 37.06 -33.77
N ASN A 119 -26.09 37.80 -33.98
CA ASN A 119 -24.90 37.36 -34.71
C ASN A 119 -25.17 36.74 -36.09
N GLY A 120 -26.33 36.97 -36.68
CA GLY A 120 -26.66 36.34 -37.96
C GLY A 120 -27.28 34.96 -37.92
N HIS A 121 -27.57 34.45 -36.75
CA HIS A 121 -28.05 33.07 -36.54
C HIS A 121 -29.50 33.01 -36.07
N SER A 122 -30.17 34.13 -35.87
CA SER A 122 -31.61 34.18 -35.68
C SER A 122 -32.13 35.49 -36.24
N LYS A 123 -33.37 35.50 -36.74
CA LYS A 123 -34.08 36.76 -36.97
C LYS A 123 -34.55 37.33 -35.63
N CYS A 124 -34.44 38.64 -35.46
CA CYS A 124 -34.90 39.29 -34.24
C CYS A 124 -36.42 39.42 -34.20
N VAL A 125 -37.02 38.97 -33.11
CA VAL A 125 -38.43 39.20 -32.75
C VAL A 125 -38.48 40.36 -31.77
N ASN A 126 -39.52 41.21 -31.85
CA ASN A 126 -39.65 42.41 -31.00
C ASN A 126 -38.36 43.26 -30.97
N GLU A 127 -37.75 43.42 -32.15
CA GLU A 127 -36.55 44.24 -32.42
C GLU A 127 -35.23 43.76 -31.77
N SER A 128 -35.24 42.88 -30.76
CA SER A 128 -34.03 42.55 -29.98
C SER A 128 -33.89 41.09 -29.53
N ILE A 129 -34.92 40.26 -29.64
CA ILE A 129 -34.95 38.91 -29.06
C ILE A 129 -34.58 37.86 -30.12
N CYS A 130 -33.65 36.96 -29.77
CA CYS A 130 -33.27 35.79 -30.55
C CYS A 130 -33.98 34.54 -29.98
N GLU A 131 -35.07 34.07 -30.59
CA GLU A 131 -35.85 32.94 -30.04
C GLU A 131 -35.39 31.57 -30.56
N GLN A 132 -34.80 31.50 -31.77
CA GLN A 132 -34.41 30.24 -32.42
C GLN A 132 -33.06 30.39 -33.10
N CYS A 133 -31.99 30.17 -32.33
CA CYS A 133 -30.64 30.17 -32.87
C CYS A 133 -30.44 28.98 -33.84
N GLU A 134 -30.17 29.31 -35.09
CA GLU A 134 -29.84 28.41 -36.19
C GLU A 134 -28.32 28.17 -36.26
N ASN A 135 -27.87 27.45 -37.29
CA ASN A 135 -26.45 27.16 -37.57
C ASN A 135 -25.66 26.61 -36.38
N LEU A 136 -26.31 25.81 -35.53
CA LEU A 136 -25.69 25.11 -34.40
C LEU A 136 -25.16 26.08 -33.32
N THR A 137 -25.86 27.19 -33.12
CA THR A 137 -25.54 28.20 -32.10
C THR A 137 -26.56 28.22 -30.95
N THR A 138 -26.17 28.83 -29.84
CA THR A 138 -26.99 29.06 -28.65
C THR A 138 -26.49 30.30 -27.91
N GLY A 139 -27.18 30.66 -26.83
CA GLY A 139 -26.99 31.92 -26.11
C GLY A 139 -28.09 32.92 -26.42
N LYS A 140 -28.07 34.05 -25.72
CA LYS A 140 -29.10 35.09 -25.85
C LYS A 140 -29.03 35.81 -27.19
N HIS A 141 -27.83 35.84 -27.77
CA HIS A 141 -27.45 36.53 -29.00
C HIS A 141 -26.93 35.53 -30.06
N CYS A 142 -27.15 34.23 -29.86
CA CYS A 142 -26.60 33.17 -30.71
C CYS A 142 -25.07 33.26 -30.87
N GLU A 143 -24.40 33.64 -29.78
CA GLU A 143 -22.98 34.00 -29.71
C GLU A 143 -22.07 32.84 -29.33
N THR A 144 -22.63 31.67 -29.01
CA THR A 144 -21.88 30.46 -28.65
C THR A 144 -22.32 29.28 -29.48
N CYS A 145 -21.43 28.32 -29.72
CA CYS A 145 -21.82 27.05 -30.33
C CYS A 145 -22.59 26.17 -29.34
N ILE A 146 -23.52 25.35 -29.84
CA ILE A 146 -24.20 24.34 -29.01
C ILE A 146 -23.21 23.29 -28.50
N SER A 147 -23.57 22.58 -27.44
CA SER A 147 -22.75 21.50 -26.88
C SER A 147 -22.42 20.43 -27.94
N GLY A 148 -21.14 20.04 -28.02
CA GLY A 148 -20.63 19.13 -29.05
C GLY A 148 -20.15 19.83 -30.34
N TYR A 149 -20.19 21.15 -30.37
CA TYR A 149 -19.66 21.98 -31.45
C TYR A 149 -18.77 23.09 -30.90
N TYR A 150 -17.84 23.58 -31.72
CA TYR A 150 -16.90 24.64 -31.37
C TYR A 150 -16.63 25.58 -32.54
N GLY A 151 -16.13 26.77 -32.24
CA GLY A 151 -15.80 27.80 -33.22
C GLY A 151 -16.18 29.19 -32.72
N ASP A 152 -16.09 30.16 -33.64
CA ASP A 152 -16.52 31.53 -33.41
C ASP A 152 -17.74 31.83 -34.30
N PRO A 153 -18.96 31.86 -33.73
CA PRO A 153 -20.18 32.17 -34.47
C PRO A 153 -20.45 33.68 -34.58
N THR A 154 -19.55 34.55 -34.12
CA THR A 154 -19.82 35.99 -34.16
C THR A 154 -20.01 36.48 -35.60
N ASN A 155 -21.00 37.34 -35.78
CA ASN A 155 -21.31 38.01 -37.06
C ASN A 155 -21.41 37.10 -38.29
N GLY A 156 -22.03 35.93 -38.13
CA GLY A 156 -22.25 34.96 -39.19
C GLY A 156 -21.11 33.97 -39.38
N GLY A 157 -20.25 33.83 -38.37
CA GLY A 157 -19.28 32.76 -38.28
C GLY A 157 -19.94 31.37 -38.24
N THR A 158 -19.14 30.34 -38.02
CA THR A 158 -19.61 28.95 -38.16
C THR A 158 -19.13 28.08 -37.00
N CYS A 159 -20.02 27.20 -36.55
CA CYS A 159 -19.71 26.14 -35.60
C CYS A 159 -19.37 24.84 -36.32
N GLN A 160 -18.35 24.15 -35.84
CA GLN A 160 -17.89 22.85 -36.36
C GLN A 160 -18.04 21.76 -35.29
N PRO A 161 -18.34 20.51 -35.67
CA PRO A 161 -18.46 19.42 -34.71
C PRO A 161 -17.12 19.13 -34.03
N CYS A 162 -17.16 18.80 -32.74
CA CYS A 162 -15.98 18.36 -31.99
C CYS A 162 -15.38 17.09 -32.63
N LYS A 163 -14.06 17.08 -32.84
CA LYS A 163 -13.32 15.96 -33.42
C LYS A 163 -12.55 15.20 -32.34
N CYS A 164 -13.25 14.40 -31.55
CA CYS A 164 -12.67 13.75 -30.37
C CYS A 164 -12.32 12.26 -30.53
N ASN A 165 -12.18 11.79 -31.78
CA ASN A 165 -11.79 10.41 -32.11
C ASN A 165 -12.63 9.31 -31.40
N GLY A 166 -13.92 9.58 -31.13
CA GLY A 166 -14.80 8.65 -30.43
C GLY A 166 -14.62 8.57 -28.90
N HIS A 167 -13.67 9.32 -28.34
CA HIS A 167 -13.34 9.34 -26.90
C HIS A 167 -13.96 10.50 -26.14
N ALA A 168 -14.73 11.36 -26.80
CA ALA A 168 -15.61 12.36 -26.19
C ALA A 168 -16.70 12.78 -27.18
N SER A 169 -17.80 13.31 -26.66
CA SER A 169 -18.85 13.96 -27.46
C SER A 169 -18.91 15.47 -27.25
N ILE A 170 -18.22 15.98 -26.22
CA ILE A 170 -18.23 17.38 -25.82
C ILE A 170 -16.78 17.89 -25.83
N CYS A 171 -16.59 19.11 -26.34
CA CYS A 171 -15.34 19.83 -26.32
C CYS A 171 -15.55 21.27 -25.85
N ASN A 172 -14.46 21.98 -25.59
CA ASN A 172 -14.49 23.41 -25.32
C ASN A 172 -15.05 24.15 -26.54
N THR A 173 -16.08 24.97 -26.34
CA THR A 173 -16.81 25.66 -27.42
C THR A 173 -15.95 26.67 -28.20
N ASN A 174 -14.86 27.17 -27.61
CA ASN A 174 -14.02 28.19 -28.23
C ASN A 174 -12.78 27.55 -28.87
N THR A 175 -12.13 26.62 -28.17
CA THR A 175 -10.85 26.05 -28.61
C THR A 175 -11.00 24.72 -29.37
N GLY A 176 -12.11 24.02 -29.20
CA GLY A 176 -12.30 22.67 -29.74
C GLY A 176 -11.64 21.55 -28.94
N LYS A 177 -11.01 21.86 -27.81
CA LYS A 177 -10.33 20.88 -26.96
C LYS A 177 -11.31 19.89 -26.34
N CYS A 178 -11.14 18.61 -26.62
CA CYS A 178 -12.02 17.55 -26.16
C CYS A 178 -11.90 17.25 -24.66
N PHE A 179 -13.04 16.97 -24.03
CA PHE A 179 -13.10 16.46 -22.66
C PHE A 179 -13.15 14.93 -22.68
N CYS A 180 -11.96 14.30 -22.77
CA CYS A 180 -11.85 12.84 -22.94
C CYS A 180 -12.56 12.08 -21.80
N THR A 181 -13.35 11.07 -22.15
CA THR A 181 -14.19 10.32 -21.21
C THR A 181 -13.52 9.08 -20.66
N THR A 182 -12.40 8.65 -21.24
CA THR A 182 -11.62 7.50 -20.79
C THR A 182 -10.33 7.95 -20.13
N LYS A 183 -10.10 7.52 -18.88
CA LYS A 183 -8.87 7.85 -18.15
C LYS A 183 -7.66 7.27 -18.87
N GLY A 184 -6.61 8.08 -19.02
CA GLY A 184 -5.38 7.71 -19.70
C GLY A 184 -5.33 8.09 -21.18
N ILE A 185 -6.40 8.68 -21.73
CA ILE A 185 -6.41 9.31 -23.04
C ILE A 185 -6.25 10.83 -22.87
N LYS A 186 -5.35 11.44 -23.64
CA LYS A 186 -5.03 12.87 -23.61
C LYS A 186 -4.86 13.45 -25.02
N GLY A 187 -4.68 14.77 -25.10
CA GLY A 187 -4.53 15.53 -26.35
C GLY A 187 -5.77 16.37 -26.68
N GLU A 188 -5.62 17.32 -27.61
CA GLU A 188 -6.71 18.23 -28.00
C GLU A 188 -7.91 17.49 -28.63
N GLU A 189 -7.64 16.38 -29.32
CA GLU A 189 -8.63 15.53 -30.00
C GLU A 189 -8.75 14.14 -29.35
N CYS A 190 -8.22 13.95 -28.13
CA CYS A 190 -8.12 12.64 -27.47
C CYS A 190 -7.33 11.59 -28.28
N GLN A 191 -6.24 12.01 -28.91
CA GLN A 191 -5.45 11.21 -29.84
C GLN A 191 -4.18 10.57 -29.26
N LEU A 192 -3.86 10.81 -27.98
CA LEU A 192 -2.64 10.32 -27.34
C LEU A 192 -2.94 9.51 -26.07
N CYS A 193 -2.11 8.52 -25.76
CA CYS A 193 -2.12 7.88 -24.44
C CYS A 193 -1.25 8.66 -23.44
N GLU A 194 -1.60 8.59 -22.17
CA GLU A 194 -0.86 9.17 -21.05
C GLU A 194 0.30 8.27 -20.61
N VAL A 195 1.30 8.13 -21.48
CA VAL A 195 2.44 7.20 -21.31
C VAL A 195 3.20 7.39 -20.00
N GLU A 196 3.35 8.64 -19.55
CA GLU A 196 3.96 9.01 -18.27
C GLU A 196 3.32 8.29 -17.06
N ASN A 197 2.02 7.99 -17.16
CA ASN A 197 1.24 7.30 -16.14
C ASN A 197 0.99 5.82 -16.46
N ARG A 198 1.89 5.18 -17.23
CA ARG A 198 1.85 3.75 -17.61
C ARG A 198 0.65 3.33 -18.46
N TYR A 199 0.02 4.28 -19.17
CA TYR A 199 -0.98 3.97 -20.17
C TYR A 199 -0.34 3.67 -21.51
N GLN A 200 -0.78 2.58 -22.15
CA GLN A 200 -0.31 2.13 -23.45
C GLN A 200 -1.46 1.76 -24.37
N GLY A 201 -1.26 1.81 -25.68
CA GLY A 201 -2.29 1.53 -26.68
C GLY A 201 -2.31 2.58 -27.77
N ASN A 202 -3.43 2.66 -28.50
CA ASN A 202 -3.62 3.63 -29.56
C ASN A 202 -5.09 4.08 -29.62
N PRO A 203 -5.42 5.31 -29.18
CA PRO A 203 -6.80 5.78 -29.14
C PRO A 203 -7.38 6.05 -30.53
N LEU A 204 -6.57 6.27 -31.56
CA LEU A 204 -7.06 6.44 -32.94
C LEU A 204 -7.59 5.15 -33.55
N LYS A 205 -7.19 4.01 -32.98
CA LYS A 205 -7.45 2.66 -33.51
C LYS A 205 -8.14 1.75 -32.49
N GLY A 206 -8.46 2.27 -31.32
CA GLY A 206 -8.86 1.52 -30.13
C GLY A 206 -8.88 2.43 -28.92
N THR A 207 -8.22 2.03 -27.83
CA THR A 207 -8.17 2.80 -26.58
C THR A 207 -6.79 2.69 -25.91
N CYS A 208 -6.65 3.32 -24.75
CA CYS A 208 -5.46 3.24 -23.89
C CYS A 208 -5.77 2.37 -22.67
N TYR A 209 -4.79 1.58 -22.26
CA TYR A 209 -4.90 0.63 -21.17
C TYR A 209 -3.83 0.90 -20.13
N TYR A 210 -4.21 0.82 -18.87
CA TYR A 210 -3.25 0.81 -17.77
C TYR A 210 -2.73 -0.62 -17.56
N THR A 211 -1.41 -0.79 -17.56
CA THR A 211 -0.79 -2.10 -17.34
C THR A 211 -0.77 -2.44 -15.86
N LEU A 212 -1.50 -3.50 -15.48
CA LEU A 212 -1.50 -4.04 -14.12
C LEU A 212 -0.38 -5.07 -13.97
N LEU A 213 0.33 -4.97 -12.85
CA LEU A 213 1.29 -5.99 -12.43
C LEU A 213 0.55 -7.09 -11.65
N ILE A 214 0.88 -8.35 -11.94
CA ILE A 214 0.33 -9.51 -11.23
C ILE A 214 0.79 -9.48 -9.76
N ASP A 215 -0.06 -9.94 -8.85
CA ASP A 215 0.13 -9.95 -7.39
C ASP A 215 0.20 -8.56 -6.72
N TYR A 216 -0.07 -7.49 -7.46
CA TYR A 216 -0.24 -6.13 -6.92
C TYR A 216 -1.70 -5.67 -6.95
N GLN A 217 -2.13 -5.04 -5.86
CA GLN A 217 -3.42 -4.35 -5.80
C GLN A 217 -3.27 -2.87 -6.12
N PHE A 218 -4.00 -2.41 -7.14
CA PHE A 218 -4.02 -1.01 -7.55
C PHE A 218 -5.28 -0.32 -7.05
N THR A 219 -5.15 0.96 -6.71
CA THR A 219 -6.27 1.82 -6.31
C THR A 219 -6.23 3.09 -7.14
N PHE A 220 -7.30 3.36 -7.88
CA PHE A 220 -7.50 4.55 -8.68
C PHE A 220 -8.55 5.43 -7.99
N SER A 221 -8.18 6.67 -7.68
CA SER A 221 -9.09 7.65 -7.06
C SER A 221 -9.32 8.78 -8.03
N LEU A 222 -10.52 8.83 -8.62
CA LEU A 222 -10.96 9.88 -9.54
C LEU A 222 -11.88 10.82 -8.75
N SER A 223 -11.30 11.87 -8.18
CA SER A 223 -11.98 12.79 -7.28
C SER A 223 -11.64 14.25 -7.52
N GLN A 224 -10.72 14.54 -8.45
CA GLN A 224 -10.36 15.92 -8.79
C GLN A 224 -11.39 16.48 -9.76
N GLU A 225 -11.53 17.81 -9.80
CA GLU A 225 -12.50 18.47 -10.67
C GLU A 225 -12.22 18.19 -12.16
N ASP A 226 -10.94 18.07 -12.53
CA ASP A 226 -10.52 17.69 -13.87
C ASP A 226 -10.94 16.27 -14.27
N ASP A 227 -11.22 15.39 -13.30
CA ASP A 227 -11.65 14.01 -13.54
C ASP A 227 -13.16 13.90 -13.87
N ARG A 228 -13.92 15.00 -13.77
CA ARG A 228 -15.39 14.98 -13.84
C ARG A 228 -15.98 14.42 -15.14
N TYR A 229 -15.19 14.44 -16.22
CA TYR A 229 -15.60 13.96 -17.54
C TYR A 229 -15.34 12.47 -17.75
N TYR A 230 -14.55 11.83 -16.89
CA TYR A 230 -14.24 10.42 -17.01
C TYR A 230 -15.45 9.56 -16.62
N THR A 231 -15.79 8.63 -17.52
CA THR A 231 -16.84 7.63 -17.34
C THR A 231 -16.35 6.21 -17.67
N ALA A 232 -15.10 6.09 -18.12
CA ALA A 232 -14.43 4.82 -18.41
C ALA A 232 -12.95 4.80 -17.99
N ILE A 233 -12.43 3.61 -17.70
CA ILE A 233 -11.01 3.31 -17.50
C ILE A 233 -10.76 1.85 -17.92
N ASN A 234 -9.66 1.62 -18.63
CA ASN A 234 -9.35 0.30 -19.17
C ASN A 234 -8.01 -0.20 -18.63
N PHE A 235 -7.95 -1.50 -18.35
CA PHE A 235 -6.78 -2.16 -17.81
C PHE A 235 -6.36 -3.33 -18.69
N VAL A 236 -5.09 -3.67 -18.59
CA VAL A 236 -4.52 -4.84 -19.24
C VAL A 236 -3.66 -5.60 -18.24
N ALA A 237 -3.77 -6.92 -18.23
CA ALA A 237 -2.99 -7.81 -17.39
C ALA A 237 -2.51 -9.00 -18.20
N THR A 238 -1.21 -9.27 -18.16
CA THR A 238 -0.60 -10.44 -18.80
C THR A 238 -0.06 -11.34 -17.69
N PRO A 239 -0.60 -12.56 -17.51
CA PRO A 239 -0.11 -13.50 -16.51
C PRO A 239 1.37 -13.82 -16.74
N GLU A 240 2.14 -13.91 -15.65
CA GLU A 240 3.57 -14.23 -15.73
C GLU A 240 3.80 -15.76 -15.64
N GLU A 241 2.96 -16.46 -14.88
CA GLU A 241 3.04 -17.90 -14.67
C GLU A 241 2.11 -18.67 -15.63
N GLN A 242 2.69 -19.55 -16.46
CA GLN A 242 1.96 -20.30 -17.51
C GLN A 242 1.22 -21.55 -16.99
N ASN A 243 1.40 -21.92 -15.73
CA ASN A 243 0.86 -23.16 -15.15
C ASN A 243 -0.09 -22.93 -13.98
N ARG A 244 -0.61 -21.70 -13.84
CA ARG A 244 -1.39 -21.29 -12.68
C ARG A 244 -2.66 -20.58 -13.10
N ASP A 245 -3.68 -20.77 -12.30
CA ASP A 245 -4.93 -20.04 -12.42
C ASP A 245 -4.69 -18.55 -12.10
N LEU A 246 -5.46 -17.70 -12.76
CA LEU A 246 -5.38 -16.26 -12.61
C LEU A 246 -6.62 -15.78 -11.85
N ASP A 247 -6.42 -15.37 -10.60
CA ASP A 247 -7.49 -14.79 -9.79
C ASP A 247 -7.63 -13.29 -10.10
N MET A 248 -8.86 -12.81 -10.25
CA MET A 248 -9.18 -11.41 -10.47
C MET A 248 -10.15 -10.90 -9.40
N PHE A 249 -9.90 -9.69 -8.92
CA PHE A 249 -10.82 -8.94 -8.10
C PHE A 249 -10.88 -7.48 -8.55
N ILE A 250 -12.10 -6.94 -8.63
CA ILE A 250 -12.36 -5.51 -8.81
C ILE A 250 -13.50 -5.06 -7.90
N ASN A 251 -13.34 -3.90 -7.28
CA ASN A 251 -14.33 -3.24 -6.44
C ASN A 251 -14.31 -1.73 -6.73
N ALA A 252 -15.48 -1.08 -6.72
CA ALA A 252 -15.55 0.36 -6.75
C ALA A 252 -16.58 0.95 -5.76
N SER A 253 -16.38 2.23 -5.42
CA SER A 253 -17.28 2.97 -4.53
C SER A 253 -18.67 3.24 -5.14
N LYS A 254 -18.81 3.12 -6.46
CA LYS A 254 -20.05 3.33 -7.23
C LYS A 254 -20.23 2.19 -8.24
N ASN A 255 -21.44 2.08 -8.78
CA ASN A 255 -21.75 1.08 -9.80
C ASN A 255 -20.98 1.37 -11.09
N PHE A 256 -20.55 0.31 -11.77
CA PHE A 256 -19.91 0.34 -13.08
C PHE A 256 -20.39 -0.85 -13.94
N ASN A 257 -20.17 -0.74 -15.24
CA ASN A 257 -20.26 -1.86 -16.17
C ASN A 257 -18.87 -2.45 -16.36
N LEU A 258 -18.79 -3.77 -16.38
CA LEU A 258 -17.55 -4.56 -16.47
C LEU A 258 -17.63 -5.47 -17.68
N ASN A 259 -16.64 -5.36 -18.57
CA ASN A 259 -16.42 -6.31 -19.65
C ASN A 259 -14.98 -6.83 -19.58
N ILE A 260 -14.80 -8.14 -19.59
CA ILE A 260 -13.49 -8.78 -19.54
C ILE A 260 -13.36 -9.65 -20.79
N THR A 261 -12.30 -9.41 -21.54
CA THR A 261 -11.94 -10.16 -22.75
C THR A 261 -10.50 -10.64 -22.64
N TRP A 262 -10.10 -11.55 -23.54
CA TRP A 262 -8.71 -11.97 -23.66
C TRP A 262 -8.29 -12.12 -25.11
N SER A 263 -6.99 -12.03 -25.37
CA SER A 263 -6.38 -12.30 -26.68
C SER A 263 -4.97 -12.85 -26.52
N THR A 264 -4.43 -13.48 -27.55
CA THR A 264 -3.06 -14.02 -27.60
C THR A 264 -2.08 -13.11 -28.35
N SER A 265 -2.59 -12.06 -28.97
CA SER A 265 -1.81 -11.09 -29.74
C SER A 265 -2.02 -9.67 -29.19
N PHE A 266 -1.13 -9.26 -28.30
CA PHE A 266 -1.00 -7.88 -27.87
C PHE A 266 0.47 -7.47 -27.90
N ALA A 267 0.93 -6.95 -29.04
CA ALA A 267 2.24 -6.31 -29.09
C ALA A 267 2.07 -4.87 -28.58
N ALA A 268 2.84 -4.50 -27.54
CA ALA A 268 2.80 -3.18 -26.92
C ALA A 268 2.80 -2.05 -27.99
N GLY A 269 1.70 -1.31 -28.08
CA GLY A 269 1.51 -0.22 -29.05
C GLY A 269 0.77 -0.59 -30.36
N THR A 270 0.34 -1.84 -30.53
CA THR A 270 -0.51 -2.29 -31.65
C THR A 270 -1.95 -2.54 -31.20
N GLN A 271 -2.89 -2.62 -32.15
CA GLN A 271 -4.29 -2.95 -31.85
C GLN A 271 -4.37 -4.29 -31.12
N ALA A 272 -5.23 -4.41 -30.12
CA ALA A 272 -5.63 -5.71 -29.62
C ALA A 272 -6.13 -6.54 -30.82
N GLY A 273 -5.66 -7.79 -30.93
CA GLY A 273 -6.13 -8.71 -31.96
C GLY A 273 -7.61 -9.04 -31.79
N GLU A 274 -8.06 -10.14 -32.38
CA GLU A 274 -9.41 -10.63 -32.11
C GLU A 274 -9.54 -10.97 -30.61
N GLU A 275 -10.37 -10.22 -29.90
CA GLU A 275 -10.63 -10.37 -28.48
C GLU A 275 -11.82 -11.30 -28.26
N ILE A 276 -11.68 -12.26 -27.35
CA ILE A 276 -12.73 -13.21 -27.00
C ILE A 276 -13.37 -12.78 -25.67
N PRO A 277 -14.70 -12.57 -25.60
CA PRO A 277 -15.37 -12.15 -24.38
C PRO A 277 -15.46 -13.28 -23.36
N VAL A 278 -15.21 -12.96 -22.09
CA VAL A 278 -15.28 -13.89 -20.95
C VAL A 278 -16.40 -13.51 -20.00
N VAL A 279 -16.46 -12.23 -19.64
CA VAL A 279 -17.37 -11.71 -18.62
C VAL A 279 -18.02 -10.44 -19.13
N SER A 280 -19.33 -10.33 -18.98
CA SER A 280 -20.07 -9.09 -19.19
C SER A 280 -21.05 -8.89 -18.04
N LYS A 281 -20.90 -7.81 -17.29
CA LYS A 281 -21.73 -7.45 -16.14
C LYS A 281 -22.08 -5.96 -16.22
N ASN A 282 -23.30 -5.61 -15.86
CA ASN A 282 -23.76 -4.23 -15.85
C ASN A 282 -24.16 -3.81 -14.44
N GLN A 283 -23.87 -2.56 -14.08
CA GLN A 283 -24.27 -1.94 -12.81
C GLN A 283 -23.84 -2.72 -11.55
N VAL A 284 -22.61 -3.25 -11.55
CA VAL A 284 -22.01 -3.96 -10.41
C VAL A 284 -21.13 -3.03 -9.57
N LYS A 285 -20.94 -3.35 -8.30
CA LYS A 285 -19.97 -2.66 -7.42
C LYS A 285 -18.70 -3.47 -7.18
N GLU A 286 -18.80 -4.78 -7.26
CA GLU A 286 -17.68 -5.68 -7.07
C GLU A 286 -17.83 -6.89 -8.00
N TYR A 287 -16.68 -7.45 -8.38
CA TYR A 287 -16.59 -8.68 -9.14
C TYR A 287 -15.33 -9.43 -8.72
N LYS A 288 -15.46 -10.74 -8.53
CA LYS A 288 -14.35 -11.64 -8.22
C LYS A 288 -14.53 -12.91 -9.04
N ASP A 289 -13.46 -13.39 -9.65
CA ASP A 289 -13.46 -14.60 -10.46
C ASP A 289 -12.07 -15.25 -10.48
N SER A 290 -12.00 -16.49 -10.94
CA SER A 290 -10.75 -17.25 -11.11
C SER A 290 -10.73 -17.88 -12.50
N PHE A 291 -9.73 -17.51 -13.30
CA PHE A 291 -9.56 -17.99 -14.67
C PHE A 291 -8.59 -19.17 -14.67
N SER A 292 -9.13 -20.39 -14.85
CA SER A 292 -8.32 -21.61 -14.75
C SER A 292 -7.43 -21.85 -15.96
N ASN A 293 -6.20 -22.32 -15.72
CA ASN A 293 -5.25 -22.63 -16.78
C ASN A 293 -5.77 -23.69 -17.75
N GLU A 294 -6.52 -24.69 -17.27
CA GLU A 294 -7.09 -25.74 -18.12
C GLU A 294 -8.06 -25.21 -19.19
N LYS A 295 -8.77 -24.12 -18.88
CA LYS A 295 -9.77 -23.54 -19.76
C LYS A 295 -9.18 -22.57 -20.77
N PHE A 296 -8.13 -21.84 -20.39
CA PHE A 296 -7.52 -20.79 -21.20
C PHE A 296 -6.18 -21.20 -21.84
N ASP A 297 -5.63 -22.36 -21.46
CA ASP A 297 -4.41 -22.96 -21.98
C ASP A 297 -3.23 -21.97 -22.07
N PHE A 298 -2.80 -21.48 -20.90
CA PHE A 298 -1.71 -20.50 -20.80
C PHE A 298 -0.36 -21.09 -21.25
N ARG A 299 -0.22 -22.43 -21.29
CA ARG A 299 0.98 -23.12 -21.80
C ARG A 299 1.20 -22.91 -23.29
N ASN A 300 0.14 -23.05 -24.08
CA ASN A 300 0.24 -22.91 -25.54
C ASN A 300 0.17 -21.43 -25.98
N ASN A 301 -0.26 -20.54 -25.08
CA ASN A 301 -0.40 -19.12 -25.34
C ASN A 301 0.36 -18.27 -24.28
N PRO A 302 1.70 -18.26 -24.33
CA PRO A 302 2.51 -17.55 -23.32
C PRO A 302 2.30 -16.03 -23.31
N ASN A 303 1.72 -15.46 -24.37
CA ASN A 303 1.39 -14.04 -24.50
C ASN A 303 -0.11 -13.76 -24.31
N ILE A 304 -0.81 -14.58 -23.54
CA ILE A 304 -2.21 -14.33 -23.23
C ILE A 304 -2.37 -13.04 -22.42
N THR A 305 -3.23 -12.16 -22.89
CA THR A 305 -3.47 -10.87 -22.27
C THR A 305 -4.95 -10.71 -22.00
N PHE A 306 -5.29 -10.38 -20.76
CA PHE A 306 -6.65 -10.04 -20.34
C PHE A 306 -6.84 -8.53 -20.43
N PHE A 307 -7.96 -8.13 -21.02
CA PHE A 307 -8.40 -6.74 -21.10
C PHE A 307 -9.62 -6.56 -20.22
N VAL A 308 -9.59 -5.52 -19.39
CA VAL A 308 -10.65 -5.20 -18.45
C VAL A 308 -11.17 -3.80 -18.78
N TYR A 309 -12.42 -3.74 -19.23
CA TYR A 309 -13.11 -2.50 -19.55
C TYR A 309 -14.07 -2.14 -18.43
N VAL A 310 -13.82 -1.02 -17.76
CA VAL A 310 -14.68 -0.47 -16.71
C VAL A 310 -15.32 0.79 -17.27
N SER A 311 -16.64 0.79 -17.41
CA SER A 311 -17.37 1.89 -18.06
C SER A 311 -18.66 2.25 -17.34
N ASN A 312 -19.29 3.35 -17.76
CA ASN A 312 -20.57 3.82 -17.26
C ASN A 312 -20.60 4.06 -15.74
N PHE A 313 -19.48 4.54 -15.19
CA PHE A 313 -19.44 5.05 -13.82
C PHE A 313 -19.61 6.57 -13.80
N THR A 314 -19.91 7.12 -12.61
CA THR A 314 -20.02 8.57 -12.41
C THR A 314 -18.94 9.09 -11.47
N TRP A 315 -18.35 10.23 -11.81
CA TRP A 315 -17.43 10.94 -10.93
C TRP A 315 -18.16 11.52 -9.68
N PRO A 316 -17.54 11.58 -8.49
CA PRO A 316 -16.25 10.98 -8.12
C PRO A 316 -16.36 9.47 -7.86
N ILE A 317 -15.28 8.72 -8.11
CA ILE A 317 -15.23 7.26 -7.91
C ILE A 317 -13.84 6.80 -7.44
N LYS A 318 -13.82 5.75 -6.60
CA LYS A 318 -12.62 5.01 -6.23
C LYS A 318 -12.74 3.57 -6.73
N ILE A 319 -11.76 3.08 -7.46
CA ILE A 319 -11.72 1.73 -8.05
C ILE A 319 -10.49 1.00 -7.51
N GLN A 320 -10.66 -0.23 -7.04
CA GLN A 320 -9.60 -1.12 -6.60
C GLN A 320 -9.64 -2.36 -7.48
N ILE A 321 -8.49 -2.73 -8.06
CA ILE A 321 -8.37 -3.88 -8.96
C ILE A 321 -7.07 -4.62 -8.66
N ALA A 322 -7.11 -5.94 -8.73
CA ALA A 322 -5.96 -6.80 -8.58
C ALA A 322 -6.11 -8.06 -9.44
N PHE A 323 -4.98 -8.50 -9.99
CA PHE A 323 -4.81 -9.84 -10.51
C PHE A 323 -3.79 -10.58 -9.64
N SER A 324 -3.98 -11.87 -9.41
CA SER A 324 -3.14 -12.67 -8.53
C SER A 324 -2.90 -14.05 -9.12
N GLN A 325 -1.67 -14.55 -9.01
CA GLN A 325 -1.28 -15.93 -9.26
C GLN A 325 -0.70 -16.57 -7.99
N HIS A 326 -1.33 -16.25 -6.84
CA HIS A 326 -0.95 -16.74 -5.52
C HIS A 326 -0.62 -18.25 -5.53
N SER A 327 0.51 -18.58 -4.88
CA SER A 327 0.92 -19.96 -4.56
C SER A 327 -0.05 -20.58 -3.54
N ASN A 328 -1.21 -21.06 -3.99
CA ASN A 328 -2.26 -21.53 -3.09
C ASN A 328 -2.20 -23.03 -2.74
N PHE A 329 -1.06 -23.72 -2.86
CA PHE A 329 -1.02 -25.14 -2.46
C PHE A 329 0.23 -25.63 -1.73
N MET A 330 1.38 -24.94 -1.83
CA MET A 330 2.61 -25.50 -1.27
C MET A 330 2.84 -25.14 0.19
N ASP A 331 2.27 -24.06 0.74
CA ASP A 331 2.78 -23.56 2.04
C ASP A 331 2.19 -24.28 3.27
N LEU A 332 0.91 -24.67 3.27
CA LEU A 332 0.33 -25.30 4.46
C LEU A 332 0.79 -26.76 4.62
N VAL A 333 0.78 -27.54 3.54
CA VAL A 333 1.23 -28.94 3.58
C VAL A 333 2.74 -29.02 3.77
N GLN A 334 3.53 -28.18 3.09
CA GLN A 334 4.98 -28.14 3.29
C GLN A 334 5.36 -27.62 4.67
N PHE A 335 4.65 -26.64 5.23
CA PHE A 335 4.82 -26.21 6.63
C PHE A 335 4.58 -27.38 7.59
N PHE A 336 3.48 -28.11 7.45
CA PHE A 336 3.22 -29.27 8.32
C PHE A 336 4.25 -30.39 8.10
N VAL A 337 4.61 -30.73 6.87
CA VAL A 337 5.60 -31.79 6.58
C VAL A 337 6.98 -31.42 7.11
N THR A 338 7.43 -30.18 6.93
CA THR A 338 8.73 -29.70 7.45
C THR A 338 8.73 -29.59 8.98
N PHE A 339 7.64 -29.11 9.57
CA PHE A 339 7.49 -29.05 11.03
C PHE A 339 7.49 -30.45 11.65
N PHE A 340 6.68 -31.39 11.14
CA PHE A 340 6.61 -32.75 11.66
C PHE A 340 7.90 -33.53 11.43
N SER A 341 8.56 -33.39 10.28
CA SER A 341 9.85 -34.04 10.02
C SER A 341 10.96 -33.55 10.96
N CYS A 342 11.02 -32.23 11.21
CA CYS A 342 11.97 -31.67 12.16
C CYS A 342 11.67 -32.11 13.60
N PHE A 343 10.41 -32.06 14.01
CA PHE A 343 9.96 -32.51 15.34
C PHE A 343 10.29 -33.98 15.60
N LEU A 344 9.97 -34.87 14.66
CA LEU A 344 10.28 -36.30 14.77
C LEU A 344 11.79 -36.55 14.80
N SER A 345 12.58 -35.80 14.03
CA SER A 345 14.04 -35.90 14.04
C SER A 345 14.62 -35.53 15.41
N LEU A 346 14.13 -34.45 16.02
CA LEU A 346 14.55 -34.02 17.36
C LEU A 346 14.15 -35.04 18.44
N LEU A 347 12.96 -35.63 18.35
CA LEU A 347 12.54 -36.71 19.26
C LEU A 347 13.42 -37.95 19.12
N LEU A 348 13.82 -38.31 17.91
CA LEU A 348 14.70 -39.45 17.66
C LEU A 348 16.09 -39.22 18.27
N VAL A 349 16.66 -38.01 18.09
CA VAL A 349 17.91 -37.61 18.73
C VAL A 349 17.78 -37.66 20.26
N ALA A 350 16.69 -37.13 20.82
CA ALA A 350 16.45 -37.17 22.26
C ALA A 350 16.34 -38.62 22.79
N ALA A 351 15.67 -39.51 22.05
CA ALA A 351 15.55 -40.92 22.40
C ALA A 351 16.90 -41.65 22.34
N VAL A 352 17.73 -41.36 21.33
CA VAL A 352 19.09 -41.90 21.22
C VAL A 352 19.97 -41.42 22.36
N VAL A 353 19.98 -40.11 22.65
CA VAL A 353 20.72 -39.54 23.79
C VAL A 353 20.24 -40.15 25.11
N TRP A 354 18.92 -40.31 25.28
CA TRP A 354 18.33 -40.97 26.44
C TRP A 354 18.81 -42.41 26.57
N LYS A 355 18.81 -43.19 25.48
CA LYS A 355 19.30 -44.57 25.46
C LYS A 355 20.79 -44.68 25.77
N ILE A 356 21.61 -43.79 25.23
CA ILE A 356 23.05 -43.70 25.53
C ILE A 356 23.25 -43.39 27.02
N LYS A 357 22.53 -42.39 27.54
CA LYS A 357 22.55 -42.01 28.96
C LYS A 357 22.12 -43.18 29.85
N GLN A 358 21.05 -43.89 29.50
CA GLN A 358 20.55 -45.06 30.22
C GLN A 358 21.59 -46.19 30.24
N SER A 359 22.26 -46.45 29.11
CA SER A 359 23.31 -47.46 29.01
C SER A 359 24.57 -47.07 29.82
N CYS A 360 25.00 -45.81 29.73
CA CYS A 360 26.12 -45.30 30.51
C CYS A 360 25.85 -45.37 32.02
N TRP A 361 24.62 -45.03 32.45
CA TRP A 361 24.18 -45.17 33.84
C TRP A 361 24.20 -46.62 34.31
N ALA A 362 23.74 -47.56 33.49
CA ALA A 362 23.80 -48.98 33.81
C ALA A 362 25.23 -49.49 33.93
N SER A 363 26.14 -49.08 33.03
CA SER A 363 27.56 -49.44 33.09
C SER A 363 28.24 -48.90 34.34
N ARG A 364 28.03 -47.61 34.65
CA ARG A 364 28.63 -46.96 35.83
C ARG A 364 28.15 -47.62 37.14
N ARG A 365 26.90 -48.06 37.19
CA ARG A 365 26.35 -48.79 38.35
C ARG A 365 26.98 -50.17 38.51
N ARG A 366 27.30 -50.87 37.42
CA ARG A 366 28.03 -52.15 37.46
C ARG A 366 29.47 -51.98 37.96
N GLU A 367 30.16 -50.93 37.51
CA GLU A 367 31.52 -50.63 37.97
C GLU A 367 31.58 -50.29 39.47
N GLN A 368 30.59 -49.54 39.98
CA GLN A 368 30.52 -49.24 41.42
C GLN A 368 30.34 -50.50 42.27
N LEU A 369 29.42 -51.39 41.88
CA LEU A 369 29.20 -52.66 42.58
C LEU A 369 30.47 -53.51 42.62
N LEU A 370 31.23 -53.59 41.51
CA LEU A 370 32.49 -54.33 41.47
C LEU A 370 33.54 -53.71 42.41
N ARG A 371 33.66 -52.38 42.46
CA ARG A 371 34.59 -51.70 43.39
C ARG A 371 34.21 -51.91 44.85
N GLU A 372 32.91 -51.86 45.18
CA GLU A 372 32.41 -52.11 46.54
C GLU A 372 32.67 -53.55 46.97
N MET A 373 32.39 -54.54 46.10
CA MET A 373 32.70 -55.94 46.37
C MET A 373 34.20 -56.16 46.62
N GLN A 374 35.06 -55.50 45.84
CA GLN A 374 36.51 -55.62 46.00
C GLN A 374 37.02 -54.95 47.28
N GLN A 375 36.44 -53.82 47.67
CA GLN A 375 36.72 -53.18 48.96
C GLN A 375 36.25 -54.02 50.15
N MET A 376 35.10 -54.71 50.03
CA MET A 376 34.63 -55.63 51.07
C MET A 376 35.57 -56.85 51.17
N ALA A 377 36.06 -57.36 50.05
CA ALA A 377 37.00 -58.48 50.02
C ALA A 377 38.41 -58.13 50.56
N SER A 378 38.83 -56.85 50.50
CA SER A 378 40.16 -56.42 50.92
C SER A 378 40.27 -56.02 52.40
N ARG A 379 39.21 -56.13 53.19
CA ARG A 379 39.28 -55.81 54.63
C ARG A 379 39.98 -56.98 55.37
N PRO A 380 41.06 -56.72 56.15
CA PRO A 380 41.72 -57.77 56.92
C PRO A 380 40.76 -58.32 57.99
N PHE A 381 40.68 -59.65 58.13
CA PHE A 381 39.92 -60.30 59.19
C PHE A 381 40.47 -59.85 60.55
N ALA A 382 39.60 -59.35 61.43
CA ALA A 382 40.00 -58.90 62.76
C ALA A 382 40.46 -60.11 63.61
N SER A 383 41.70 -60.06 64.11
CA SER A 383 42.25 -61.05 65.05
C SER A 383 41.95 -60.65 66.50
N ILE A 384 41.35 -61.54 67.29
CA ILE A 384 41.00 -61.29 68.70
C ILE A 384 41.92 -62.10 69.61
N ASN A 385 42.53 -61.44 70.60
CA ASN A 385 43.36 -62.10 71.61
C ASN A 385 42.48 -62.71 72.71
N VAL A 386 42.59 -64.02 72.92
CA VAL A 386 41.85 -64.75 73.96
C VAL A 386 42.79 -65.08 75.11
N ALA A 387 42.42 -64.71 76.35
CA ALA A 387 43.13 -65.13 77.55
C ALA A 387 42.57 -66.48 78.03
N LEU A 388 43.43 -67.48 78.21
CA LEU A 388 43.08 -68.80 78.72
C LEU A 388 43.86 -69.02 80.03
N GLU A 389 43.19 -69.14 81.17
CA GLU A 389 43.84 -69.60 82.41
C GLU A 389 44.32 -71.04 82.22
N THR A 390 45.61 -71.27 82.47
CA THR A 390 46.23 -72.60 82.60
C THR A 390 46.60 -72.80 84.06
N ASP A 391 45.96 -73.76 84.71
CA ASP A 391 46.32 -74.20 86.06
C ASP A 391 47.71 -74.86 86.03
N GLU A 392 48.55 -74.48 87.01
CA GLU A 392 49.91 -74.93 87.34
C GLU A 392 51.12 -74.22 86.68
N ALA A 393 51.81 -73.40 87.50
CA ALA A 393 53.27 -73.42 87.57
C ALA A 393 53.79 -72.96 88.96
N PRO A 394 54.96 -73.45 89.43
CA PRO A 394 55.42 -73.47 90.83
C PRO A 394 55.98 -72.13 91.36
N PRO A 395 56.41 -72.03 92.65
CA PRO A 395 56.74 -70.76 93.28
C PRO A 395 58.10 -70.19 92.84
N ASP A 396 58.17 -68.86 92.95
CA ASP A 396 59.34 -67.99 92.92
C ASP A 396 60.10 -67.79 91.59
N LEU A 397 59.90 -66.61 90.99
CA LEU A 397 60.96 -65.63 90.69
C LEU A 397 60.35 -64.35 90.07
N ILE A 398 60.25 -63.31 90.91
CA ILE A 398 60.34 -61.86 90.63
C ILE A 398 59.86 -61.40 89.23
N GLY A 399 58.59 -61.01 89.13
CA GLY A 399 58.04 -60.26 87.99
C GLY A 399 56.51 -60.24 88.01
N GLY A 400 55.92 -59.10 88.41
CA GLY A 400 54.49 -58.96 88.67
C GLY A 400 53.55 -59.53 87.59
N SER A 401 52.59 -60.35 88.02
CA SER A 401 51.50 -60.89 87.21
C SER A 401 50.61 -59.74 86.71
N ILE A 402 50.75 -59.39 85.43
CA ILE A 402 49.84 -58.48 84.73
C ILE A 402 48.58 -59.27 84.36
N LYS A 403 47.50 -59.15 85.15
CA LYS A 403 46.15 -59.55 84.73
C LYS A 403 45.72 -58.71 83.53
N MET A 404 45.94 -59.19 82.31
CA MET A 404 45.40 -58.55 81.11
C MET A 404 43.89 -58.79 81.01
N VAL A 405 43.10 -57.72 80.90
CA VAL A 405 41.65 -57.77 80.66
C VAL A 405 41.40 -58.21 79.20
N PRO A 406 40.58 -59.24 78.94
CA PRO A 406 40.30 -59.69 77.57
C PRO A 406 39.57 -58.61 76.76
N LYS A 407 39.93 -58.47 75.48
CA LYS A 407 39.30 -57.50 74.56
C LYS A 407 38.00 -58.08 73.97
N PRO A 408 36.95 -57.27 73.77
CA PRO A 408 35.72 -57.75 73.15
C PRO A 408 35.90 -58.09 71.67
N ILE A 409 35.08 -59.04 71.21
CA ILE A 409 34.93 -59.45 69.81
C ILE A 409 34.24 -58.33 69.04
N ALA A 410 33.18 -57.77 69.62
CA ALA A 410 32.41 -56.68 69.09
C ALA A 410 31.86 -55.84 70.25
N LEU A 411 31.71 -54.54 70.02
CA LEU A 411 31.03 -53.62 70.91
C LEU A 411 30.10 -52.75 70.06
N GLU A 412 28.80 -52.96 70.21
CA GLU A 412 27.79 -52.27 69.41
C GLU A 412 27.04 -51.26 70.30
N PRO A 413 27.26 -49.94 70.12
CA PRO A 413 26.62 -48.93 70.95
C PRO A 413 25.11 -48.88 70.72
N CYS A 414 24.35 -48.84 71.81
CA CYS A 414 22.91 -48.65 71.78
C CYS A 414 22.56 -47.19 71.44
N PHE A 415 21.30 -46.97 71.02
CA PHE A 415 20.79 -45.64 70.74
C PHE A 415 21.03 -44.68 71.92
N GLY A 416 21.75 -43.58 71.68
CA GLY A 416 22.14 -42.60 72.70
C GLY A 416 23.55 -42.75 73.28
N ASN A 417 24.36 -43.73 72.82
CA ASN A 417 25.79 -43.89 73.16
C ASN A 417 26.13 -43.98 74.67
N LYS A 418 25.15 -44.29 75.53
CA LYS A 418 25.37 -44.48 76.97
C LYS A 418 25.60 -45.94 77.37
N ALA A 419 25.12 -46.87 76.56
CA ALA A 419 25.31 -48.30 76.75
C ALA A 419 25.71 -48.96 75.43
N ALA A 420 26.35 -50.12 75.50
CA ALA A 420 26.68 -50.94 74.35
C ALA A 420 26.45 -52.42 74.64
N VAL A 421 26.13 -53.20 73.61
CA VAL A 421 26.16 -54.66 73.68
C VAL A 421 27.58 -55.11 73.38
N LEU A 422 28.21 -55.72 74.38
CA LEU A 422 29.56 -56.27 74.32
C LEU A 422 29.47 -57.77 74.01
N SER A 423 30.10 -58.23 72.92
CA SER A 423 30.25 -59.66 72.63
C SER A 423 31.65 -60.12 73.02
N VAL A 424 31.73 -61.17 73.84
CA VAL A 424 32.98 -61.75 74.36
C VAL A 424 32.96 -63.27 74.24
N PHE A 425 34.14 -63.88 74.13
CA PHE A 425 34.26 -65.33 74.28
C PHE A 425 34.36 -65.68 75.76
N VAL A 426 33.55 -66.65 76.20
CA VAL A 426 33.53 -67.16 77.56
C VAL A 426 33.80 -68.66 77.53
N ARG A 427 34.63 -69.13 78.45
CA ARG A 427 34.90 -70.56 78.63
C ARG A 427 33.76 -71.19 79.43
N LEU A 428 33.18 -72.28 78.94
CA LEU A 428 32.13 -73.01 79.65
C LEU A 428 32.73 -73.96 80.70
N PRO A 429 32.02 -74.29 81.80
CA PRO A 429 32.50 -75.19 82.84
C PRO A 429 32.89 -76.57 82.28
N ARG A 430 34.00 -77.14 82.77
CA ARG A 430 34.50 -78.46 82.35
C ARG A 430 34.57 -79.37 83.56
N GLY A 431 34.41 -80.68 83.36
CA GLY A 431 34.59 -81.67 84.43
C GLY A 431 36.05 -81.74 84.92
N LEU A 432 36.31 -82.52 85.98
CA LEU A 432 37.62 -82.65 86.65
C LEU A 432 38.82 -82.92 85.72
N GLY A 433 38.59 -83.39 84.48
CA GLY A 433 39.63 -83.62 83.47
C GLY A 433 39.92 -82.46 82.51
N GLY A 434 39.32 -81.27 82.66
CA GLY A 434 39.66 -80.06 81.90
C GLY A 434 39.28 -80.06 80.40
N ILE A 435 38.69 -81.14 79.87
CA ILE A 435 38.28 -81.32 78.48
C ILE A 435 36.73 -81.29 78.41
N PRO A 436 36.11 -80.55 77.47
CA PRO A 436 34.66 -80.60 77.28
C PRO A 436 34.21 -81.99 76.78
N PRO A 437 32.99 -82.46 77.12
CA PRO A 437 32.47 -83.75 76.64
C PRO A 437 32.46 -83.82 75.11
N PRO A 438 32.61 -85.02 74.50
CA PRO A 438 32.53 -85.20 73.05
C PRO A 438 31.23 -84.61 72.49
N GLY A 439 31.35 -83.76 71.47
CA GLY A 439 30.21 -83.07 70.84
C GLY A 439 29.82 -81.72 71.45
N GLN A 440 30.48 -81.26 72.52
CA GLN A 440 30.25 -79.93 73.10
C GLN A 440 31.45 -78.99 72.87
N SER A 441 31.16 -77.70 72.63
CA SER A 441 32.18 -76.65 72.58
C SER A 441 32.59 -76.24 73.99
N GLY A 442 33.90 -76.14 74.24
CA GLY A 442 34.45 -75.63 75.51
C GLY A 442 34.46 -74.10 75.62
N LEU A 443 33.92 -73.40 74.60
CA LEU A 443 33.84 -71.95 74.47
C LEU A 443 32.45 -71.55 73.94
N ALA A 444 31.89 -70.47 74.46
CA ALA A 444 30.67 -69.84 73.97
C ALA A 444 30.92 -68.35 73.69
N VAL A 445 30.11 -67.77 72.79
CA VAL A 445 30.01 -66.31 72.69
C VAL A 445 28.94 -65.87 73.67
N ALA A 446 29.30 -64.99 74.59
CA ALA A 446 28.36 -64.33 75.48
C ALA A 446 28.21 -62.87 75.07
N SER A 447 27.01 -62.33 75.29
CA SER A 447 26.72 -60.91 75.12
C SER A 447 26.36 -60.31 76.46
N ALA A 448 26.93 -59.15 76.79
CA ALA A 448 26.63 -58.41 78.00
C ALA A 448 26.33 -56.95 77.64
N LEU A 449 25.32 -56.36 78.27
CA LEU A 449 25.08 -54.93 78.17
C LEU A 449 26.03 -54.21 79.13
N VAL A 450 26.84 -53.28 78.61
CA VAL A 450 27.82 -52.52 79.38
C VAL A 450 27.54 -51.02 79.28
N ASP A 451 27.80 -50.31 80.38
CA ASP A 451 27.78 -48.85 80.40
C ASP A 451 29.09 -48.32 79.80
N ILE A 452 28.98 -47.48 78.77
CA ILE A 452 30.12 -46.86 78.09
C ILE A 452 30.18 -45.33 78.29
N SER A 453 29.32 -44.78 79.14
CA SER A 453 29.20 -43.34 79.37
C SER A 453 30.45 -42.68 79.96
N GLN A 454 31.38 -43.46 80.55
CA GLN A 454 32.59 -42.97 81.21
C GLN A 454 33.89 -43.11 80.40
N GLN A 455 33.88 -43.71 79.20
CA GLN A 455 35.07 -43.76 78.34
C GLN A 455 35.13 -42.53 77.42
N LEU A 456 36.10 -41.65 77.66
CA LEU A 456 36.30 -40.40 76.91
C LEU A 456 36.44 -40.63 75.39
N PRO A 457 35.94 -39.70 74.55
CA PRO A 457 35.94 -39.86 73.10
C PRO A 457 37.34 -39.66 72.52
N ILE A 458 37.88 -40.69 71.84
CA ILE A 458 39.05 -40.54 70.96
C ILE A 458 38.62 -39.65 69.79
N THR A 459 39.12 -38.43 69.82
CA THR A 459 38.79 -37.31 68.95
C THR A 459 39.56 -37.44 67.63
N TYR A 460 38.88 -37.77 66.53
CA TYR A 460 39.37 -37.44 65.20
C TYR A 460 38.93 -36.00 64.89
N LYS A 461 39.87 -35.05 65.05
CA LYS A 461 39.76 -33.67 64.57
C LYS A 461 39.81 -33.70 63.04
N ASP A 462 38.81 -33.11 62.38
CA ASP A 462 39.00 -32.63 61.01
C ASP A 462 38.75 -31.12 60.92
N LYS A 463 39.66 -30.45 60.22
CA LYS A 463 39.88 -29.00 60.22
C LYS A 463 38.88 -28.28 59.33
N SER A 464 38.44 -27.12 59.81
CA SER A 464 37.65 -26.13 59.10
C SER A 464 38.46 -25.40 58.01
N GLY A 465 37.84 -25.22 56.84
CA GLY A 465 38.18 -24.21 55.83
C GLY A 465 36.88 -23.69 55.21
N GLY A 466 36.56 -22.41 55.43
CA GLY A 466 35.29 -21.80 55.04
C GLY A 466 35.22 -21.38 53.57
N VAL A 467 34.02 -21.28 53.02
CA VAL A 467 33.27 -20.03 52.77
C VAL A 467 31.91 -20.36 52.12
N ARG A 468 30.92 -19.54 52.48
CA ARG A 468 29.47 -19.59 52.25
C ARG A 468 29.06 -19.55 50.76
N ASN A 469 28.05 -20.34 50.37
CA ASN A 469 26.70 -19.81 50.12
C ASN A 469 25.65 -20.90 49.83
N ARG A 470 24.41 -20.53 50.14
CA ARG A 470 23.26 -21.34 50.52
C ARG A 470 22.34 -21.64 49.31
N LYS A 471 22.03 -22.92 49.06
CA LYS A 471 20.67 -23.38 48.72
C LYS A 471 20.53 -24.89 48.93
N GLN A 472 19.37 -25.27 49.47
CA GLN A 472 19.03 -26.50 50.17
C GLN A 472 19.18 -27.78 49.33
N GLN A 473 19.77 -28.82 49.92
CA GLN A 473 19.57 -30.23 49.53
C GLN A 473 18.43 -30.83 50.36
N PRO A 474 17.60 -31.73 49.80
CA PRO A 474 16.56 -32.45 50.56
C PRO A 474 17.18 -33.47 51.53
N PRO A 475 16.47 -33.86 52.60
CA PRO A 475 16.97 -34.77 53.62
C PRO A 475 17.23 -36.18 53.06
N ALA A 476 18.35 -36.76 53.46
CA ALA A 476 18.67 -38.17 53.24
C ALA A 476 17.60 -39.05 53.92
N GLN A 477 17.11 -40.03 53.18
CA GLN A 477 16.15 -41.02 53.67
C GLN A 477 16.73 -41.85 54.83
N PRO A 478 15.89 -42.31 55.78
CA PRO A 478 16.30 -43.22 56.83
C PRO A 478 16.67 -44.57 56.22
N GLY A 479 17.95 -44.93 56.29
CA GLY A 479 18.38 -46.31 56.12
C GLY A 479 17.85 -47.12 57.30
N THR A 480 16.94 -48.05 57.00
CA THR A 480 16.51 -49.12 57.90
C THR A 480 17.70 -49.99 58.25
N CYS A 481 18.02 -50.10 59.53
CA CYS A 481 18.79 -51.22 60.05
C CYS A 481 17.88 -52.46 60.10
N ILE A 482 18.42 -53.60 59.68
CA ILE A 482 17.97 -54.94 60.06
C ILE A 482 18.71 -55.31 61.33
#